data_AF-A0AA43CXB7-F1
#
_entry.id   AF-A0AA43CXB7-F1
#
_cell.length_a   1.000
_cell.length_b   1.000
_cell.length_c   1.000
_cell.angle_alpha   90.00
_cell.angle_beta   90.00
_cell.angle_gamma   90.00
#
_symmetry.space_group_name_H-M   'P 1'
#
loop_
_entity.id
_entity.type
_entity.pdbx_description
1 polymer ?
#
loop_
_entity_poly.entity_id
_entity_poly.type
_entity_poly.pdbx_seq_one_letter_code
_entity_poly.pdbx_strand_id
1 'polypeptide(L)'
;MTGNIATLDKAGYRKFGLVSSAIVVILFGLCIPFLFSLGYPRWPWMFAGVLSLWALLVPATLKPVYIGWMKFGNMMNWINTRLILGILFYGLFMPFGLVMRVFGKDPLHRKLDDNSASYRVKSRSVDRNNVEHPY
;
A
#
# COMPACT_ATOMS: atom_id res chain seq x y z
N MET A 1 15.05 -3.50 -1.45
CA MET A 1 14.87 -3.17 -0.02
C MET A 1 14.50 -4.43 0.75
N THR A 2 15.47 -5.30 1.05
CA THR A 2 15.26 -6.43 1.97
C THR A 2 15.31 -5.87 3.38
N GLY A 3 14.15 -5.47 3.89
CA GLY A 3 14.01 -5.08 5.30
C GLY A 3 14.53 -6.21 6.17
N ASN A 4 15.42 -5.89 7.11
CA ASN A 4 16.00 -6.84 8.04
C ASN A 4 14.84 -7.42 8.88
N ILE A 5 14.44 -8.65 8.56
CA ILE A 5 13.34 -9.34 9.23
C ILE A 5 13.81 -9.71 10.62
N ALA A 6 13.32 -8.98 11.62
CA ALA A 6 13.68 -9.19 13.02
C ALA A 6 13.41 -10.65 13.41
N THR A 7 14.46 -11.34 13.86
CA THR A 7 14.33 -12.70 14.37
C THR A 7 13.58 -12.64 15.70
N LEU A 8 12.41 -13.27 15.75
CA LEU A 8 11.61 -13.32 16.96
C LEU A 8 12.21 -14.30 17.99
N ASP A 9 11.89 -14.08 19.26
CA ASP A 9 12.16 -15.04 20.33
C ASP A 9 11.15 -16.21 20.30
N LYS A 10 11.38 -17.30 21.05
CA LYS A 10 10.50 -18.49 21.08
C LYS A 10 9.03 -18.13 21.38
N ALA A 11 8.80 -17.18 22.30
CA ALA A 11 7.46 -16.68 22.62
C ALA A 11 6.81 -15.93 21.44
N GLY A 12 7.61 -15.24 20.63
CA GLY A 12 7.14 -14.53 19.44
C GLY A 12 6.65 -15.48 18.34
N TYR A 13 7.37 -16.58 18.07
CA TYR A 13 6.91 -17.59 17.12
C TYR A 13 5.63 -18.31 17.58
N ARG A 14 5.48 -18.55 18.89
CA ARG A 14 4.23 -19.09 19.47
C ARG A 14 3.05 -18.15 19.21
N LYS A 15 3.23 -16.86 19.50
CA LYS A 15 2.19 -15.84 19.29
C LYS A 15 1.81 -15.74 17.81
N PHE A 16 2.79 -15.79 16.90
CA PHE A 16 2.53 -15.81 15.46
C PHE A 16 1.68 -17.02 15.04
N GLY A 17 2.03 -18.22 15.48
CA GLY A 17 1.26 -19.44 15.20
C GLY A 17 -0.18 -19.38 15.75
N LEU A 18 -0.35 -18.90 16.98
CA LEU A 18 -1.67 -18.74 17.58
C LEU A 18 -2.53 -17.71 16.84
N VAL A 19 -1.97 -16.53 16.54
CA VAL A 19 -2.68 -15.47 15.81
C VAL A 19 -3.05 -15.93 14.41
N SER A 20 -2.15 -16.58 13.69
CA SER A 20 -2.45 -17.11 12.35
C SER A 20 -3.53 -18.21 12.38
N SER A 21 -3.49 -19.12 13.36
CA SER A 21 -4.58 -20.10 13.53
C SER A 21 -5.92 -19.45 13.86
N ALA A 22 -5.94 -18.42 14.71
CA ALA A 22 -7.15 -17.71 15.07
C ALA A 22 -7.73 -16.98 13.85
N ILE A 23 -6.89 -16.34 13.04
CA ILE A 23 -7.31 -15.70 11.79
C ILE A 23 -7.95 -16.74 10.84
N VAL A 24 -7.35 -17.92 10.69
CA VAL A 24 -7.90 -18.97 9.82
C VAL A 24 -9.29 -19.41 10.29
N VAL A 25 -9.48 -19.66 11.59
CA VAL A 25 -10.80 -20.05 12.15
C VAL A 25 -11.82 -18.93 11.97
N ILE A 26 -11.47 -17.69 12.30
CA ILE A 26 -12.41 -16.58 12.24
C ILE A 26 -12.81 -16.31 10.79
N LEU A 27 -11.84 -16.24 9.88
CA LEU A 27 -12.11 -15.83 8.50
C LEU A 27 -12.79 -16.94 7.69
N PHE A 28 -12.26 -18.16 7.73
CA PHE A 28 -12.77 -19.29 6.93
C PHE A 28 -13.81 -20.15 7.65
N GLY A 29 -13.75 -20.22 8.98
CA GLY A 29 -14.71 -20.99 9.78
C GLY A 29 -15.97 -20.22 10.13
N LEU A 30 -15.91 -18.89 10.29
CA LEU A 30 -17.04 -18.08 10.73
C LEU A 30 -17.46 -17.02 9.71
N CYS A 31 -16.54 -16.14 9.30
CA CYS A 31 -16.86 -14.93 8.54
C CYS A 31 -17.31 -15.23 7.10
N ILE A 32 -16.59 -16.07 6.35
CA ILE A 32 -16.96 -16.46 4.99
C ILE A 32 -18.28 -17.26 4.94
N PRO A 33 -18.47 -18.32 5.77
CA PRO A 33 -19.73 -19.06 5.77
C PRO A 33 -20.92 -18.18 6.15
N PHE A 34 -20.74 -17.27 7.11
CA PHE A 34 -21.76 -16.32 7.54
C PHE A 34 -22.13 -15.31 6.44
N LEU A 35 -21.14 -14.73 5.75
CA LEU A 35 -21.36 -13.69 4.74
C LEU A 35 -21.91 -14.24 3.42
N PHE A 36 -21.56 -15.48 3.06
CA PHE A 36 -21.97 -16.12 1.80
C PHE A 36 -23.07 -17.18 1.97
N SER A 37 -23.61 -17.34 3.18
CA SER A 37 -24.64 -18.35 3.51
C SER A 37 -24.26 -19.78 3.06
N LEU A 38 -22.97 -20.10 3.09
CA LEU A 38 -22.43 -21.41 2.76
C LEU A 38 -22.45 -22.31 4.00
N GLY A 39 -22.60 -23.62 3.82
CA GLY A 39 -22.50 -24.58 4.92
C GLY A 39 -21.13 -24.50 5.60
N TYR A 40 -21.09 -24.51 6.93
CA TYR A 40 -19.85 -24.38 7.71
C TYR A 40 -18.84 -25.47 7.35
N PRO A 41 -17.73 -25.14 6.67
CA PRO A 41 -16.73 -26.12 6.32
C PRO A 41 -15.97 -26.54 7.59
N ARG A 42 -15.77 -27.86 7.78
CA ARG A 42 -15.02 -28.40 8.95
C ARG A 42 -13.50 -28.31 8.80
N TRP A 43 -13.02 -28.22 7.55
CA TRP A 43 -11.59 -28.26 7.24
C TRP A 43 -10.77 -27.11 7.86
N PRO A 44 -11.26 -25.85 7.93
CA PRO A 44 -10.55 -24.76 8.61
C PRO A 44 -10.29 -25.01 10.10
N TRP A 45 -11.22 -25.70 10.78
CA TRP A 45 -11.08 -26.06 12.19
C TRP A 45 -9.97 -27.09 12.40
N MET A 46 -9.91 -28.11 11.54
CA MET A 46 -8.82 -29.10 11.57
C MET A 46 -7.47 -28.46 11.27
N PHE A 47 -7.41 -27.60 10.26
CA PHE A 47 -6.17 -26.90 9.88
C PHE A 47 -5.65 -26.00 11.01
N ALA A 48 -6.54 -25.24 11.64
CA ALA A 48 -6.19 -24.39 12.77
C ALA A 48 -5.75 -25.19 13.99
N GLY A 49 -6.40 -26.34 14.27
CA GLY A 49 -6.01 -27.24 15.34
C GLY A 49 -4.59 -27.77 15.15
N VAL A 50 -4.26 -28.26 13.95
CA VAL A 50 -2.92 -28.74 13.61
C VAL A 50 -1.89 -27.60 13.71
N LEU A 51 -2.21 -26.42 13.18
CA LEU A 51 -1.31 -25.26 13.22
C LEU A 51 -1.04 -24.78 14.66
N SER A 52 -2.08 -24.72 15.50
CA SER A 52 -2.00 -24.32 16.90
C SER A 52 -1.19 -25.34 17.72
N LEU A 53 -1.44 -26.63 17.51
CA LEU A 53 -0.68 -27.70 18.16
C LEU A 53 0.80 -27.65 17.77
N TRP A 54 1.10 -27.45 16.49
CA TRP A 54 2.47 -27.32 15.99
C TRP A 54 3.16 -26.07 16.54
N ALA A 55 2.45 -24.95 16.64
CA ALA A 55 2.97 -23.72 17.25
C ALA A 55 3.33 -23.89 18.73
N LEU A 56 2.58 -24.72 19.48
CA LEU A 56 2.84 -24.99 20.90
C LEU A 56 3.99 -25.98 21.10
N LEU A 57 4.02 -27.06 20.32
CA LEU A 57 5.00 -28.15 20.46
C LEU A 57 6.40 -27.73 20.00
N VAL A 58 6.53 -27.11 18.83
CA VAL A 58 7.85 -26.79 18.24
C VAL A 58 7.83 -25.40 17.59
N PRO A 59 7.86 -24.31 18.38
CA PRO A 59 7.85 -22.95 17.84
C PRO A 59 9.10 -22.60 17.02
N ALA A 60 10.23 -23.28 17.26
CA ALA A 60 11.49 -23.00 16.57
C ALA A 60 11.45 -23.37 15.07
N THR A 61 10.67 -24.38 14.69
CA THR A 61 10.50 -24.80 13.28
C THR A 61 9.58 -23.86 12.50
N LEU A 62 8.85 -22.94 13.16
CA LEU A 62 8.04 -21.92 12.49
C LEU A 62 8.89 -20.78 11.92
N LYS A 63 10.19 -20.70 12.24
CA LYS A 63 11.10 -19.66 11.74
C LYS A 63 11.11 -19.51 10.21
N PRO A 64 11.35 -20.56 9.39
CA PRO A 64 11.32 -20.43 7.93
C PRO A 64 9.94 -19.99 7.39
N VAL A 65 8.86 -20.50 7.99
CA VAL A 65 7.48 -20.13 7.61
C VAL A 65 7.21 -18.67 7.93
N TYR A 66 7.60 -18.20 9.12
CA TYR A 66 7.50 -16.80 9.53
C TYR A 66 8.27 -15.88 8.57
N ILE A 67 9.50 -16.25 8.21
CA ILE A 67 10.33 -15.49 7.28
C ILE A 67 9.66 -15.40 5.90
N GLY A 68 9.14 -16.51 5.38
CA GLY A 68 8.40 -16.54 4.11
C GLY A 68 7.15 -15.64 4.16
N TRP A 69 6.37 -15.77 5.23
CA TRP A 69 5.17 -14.97 5.46
C TRP A 69 5.46 -13.47 5.57
N MET A 70 6.52 -13.08 6.28
CA MET A 70 6.93 -11.69 6.40
C MET A 70 7.45 -11.12 5.08
N LYS A 71 8.16 -11.92 4.27
CA LYS A 71 8.54 -11.50 2.90
C LYS A 71 7.32 -11.25 2.03
N PHE A 72 6.34 -12.14 2.10
CA PHE A 72 5.06 -11.95 1.41
C PHE A 72 4.35 -10.68 1.89
N GLY A 73 4.27 -10.47 3.20
CA GLY A 73 3.72 -9.24 3.79
C GLY A 73 4.45 -7.98 3.30
N ASN A 74 5.78 -8.01 3.18
CA ASN A 74 6.55 -6.89 2.65
C ASN A 74 6.27 -6.62 1.17
N MET A 75 6.13 -7.66 0.34
CA MET A 75 5.71 -7.51 -1.06
C MET A 75 4.31 -6.91 -1.13
N MET A 76 3.37 -7.41 -0.33
CA MET A 76 2.00 -6.92 -0.33
C MET A 76 1.93 -5.47 0.15
N ASN A 77 2.71 -5.11 1.17
CA ASN A 77 2.86 -3.73 1.60
C ASN A 77 3.46 -2.86 0.50
N TRP A 78 4.46 -3.38 -0.24
CA TRP A 78 5.02 -2.67 -1.37
C TRP A 78 3.92 -2.34 -2.39
N ILE A 79 3.10 -3.32 -2.79
CA ILE A 79 1.97 -3.10 -3.70
C ILE A 79 0.97 -2.10 -3.10
N ASN A 80 0.58 -2.30 -1.84
CA ASN A 80 -0.43 -1.51 -1.17
C ASN A 80 -0.07 -0.02 -1.13
N THR A 81 1.18 0.33 -0.79
CA THR A 81 1.61 1.73 -0.79
C THR A 81 1.49 2.38 -2.18
N ARG A 82 1.85 1.66 -3.26
CA ARG A 82 1.75 2.20 -4.63
C ARG A 82 0.30 2.31 -5.07
N LEU A 83 -0.53 1.34 -4.69
CA LEU A 83 -1.95 1.33 -4.99
C LEU A 83 -2.67 2.48 -4.29
N ILE A 84 -2.44 2.68 -2.98
CA ILE A 84 -3.01 3.81 -2.23
C ILE A 84 -2.54 5.14 -2.84
N LEU A 85 -1.24 5.29 -3.11
CA LEU A 85 -0.72 6.53 -3.69
C LEU A 85 -1.27 6.78 -5.10
N GLY A 86 -1.41 5.73 -5.91
CA GLY A 86 -2.01 5.79 -7.24
C GLY A 86 -3.48 6.20 -7.17
N ILE A 87 -4.27 5.60 -6.29
CA ILE A 87 -5.68 5.95 -6.08
C ILE A 87 -5.80 7.39 -5.62
N LEU A 88 -4.98 7.86 -4.68
CA LEU A 88 -5.00 9.25 -4.24
C LEU A 88 -4.61 10.21 -5.37
N PHE A 89 -3.57 9.87 -6.12
CA PHE A 89 -3.10 10.71 -7.22
C PHE A 89 -4.17 10.84 -8.31
N TYR A 90 -4.68 9.72 -8.82
CA TYR A 90 -5.71 9.75 -9.85
C TYR A 90 -7.07 10.20 -9.30
N GLY A 91 -7.42 9.85 -8.07
CA GLY A 91 -8.67 10.27 -7.44
C GLY A 91 -8.75 11.76 -7.16
N LEU A 92 -7.61 12.44 -6.93
CA LEU A 92 -7.57 13.88 -6.66
C LEU A 92 -7.12 14.67 -7.89
N PHE A 93 -5.91 14.41 -8.41
CA PHE A 93 -5.33 15.25 -9.46
C PHE A 93 -5.99 15.08 -10.82
N MET A 94 -6.45 13.87 -11.16
CA MET A 94 -7.13 13.64 -12.45
C MET A 94 -8.44 14.43 -12.56
N PRO A 95 -9.38 14.38 -11.59
CA PRO A 95 -10.60 15.19 -11.70
C PRO A 95 -10.30 16.68 -11.62
N PHE A 96 -9.32 17.13 -10.83
CA PHE A 96 -8.92 18.55 -10.85
C PHE A 96 -8.45 19.00 -12.23
N GLY A 97 -7.63 18.20 -12.91
CA GLY A 97 -7.20 18.47 -14.29
C GLY A 97 -8.36 18.43 -15.29
N LEU A 98 -9.29 17.48 -15.12
CA LEU A 98 -10.49 17.38 -15.96
C LEU A 98 -11.39 18.61 -15.78
N VAL A 99 -11.61 19.05 -14.54
CA VAL A 99 -12.36 20.27 -14.20
C VAL A 99 -11.71 21.48 -14.84
N MET A 100 -10.39 21.67 -14.70
CA MET A 100 -9.69 22.78 -15.37
C MET A 100 -9.84 22.75 -16.89
N ARG A 101 -9.80 21.56 -17.49
CA ARG A 101 -10.01 21.37 -18.93
C ARG A 101 -11.43 21.75 -19.37
N VAL A 102 -12.45 21.38 -18.59
CA VAL A 102 -13.85 21.77 -18.84
C VAL A 102 -14.04 23.29 -18.70
N PHE A 103 -13.41 23.92 -17.72
CA PHE A 103 -13.43 25.38 -17.55
C PHE A 103 -12.49 26.13 -18.51
N GLY A 104 -11.83 25.42 -19.45
CA GLY A 104 -10.94 26.02 -20.45
C GLY A 104 -9.65 26.64 -19.90
N LYS A 105 -9.31 26.39 -18.62
CA LYS A 105 -8.10 26.91 -17.99
C LYS A 105 -6.92 26.01 -18.33
N ASP A 106 -5.96 26.55 -19.07
CA ASP A 106 -4.68 25.90 -19.36
C ASP A 106 -3.52 26.70 -18.73
N PRO A 107 -3.27 26.54 -17.41
CA PRO A 107 -2.25 27.31 -16.71
C PRO A 107 -0.82 27.02 -17.21
N LEU A 108 -0.63 25.92 -17.94
CA LEU A 108 0.67 25.51 -18.46
C LEU A 108 0.84 25.87 -19.94
N HIS A 109 -0.13 26.58 -20.55
CA HIS A 109 -0.12 26.95 -21.97
C HIS A 109 0.35 25.80 -22.87
N ARG A 110 -0.22 24.61 -22.66
CA ARG A 110 0.20 23.38 -23.34
C ARG A 110 -0.24 23.33 -24.80
N LYS A 111 -1.25 24.12 -25.18
CA LYS A 111 -1.68 24.22 -26.57
C LYS A 111 -0.62 24.96 -27.39
N LEU A 112 -0.24 24.34 -28.50
CA LEU A 112 0.60 24.98 -29.51
C LEU A 112 -0.26 26.00 -30.28
N ASP A 113 0.25 27.22 -30.37
CA ASP A 113 -0.26 28.32 -31.17
C ASP A 113 0.65 28.50 -32.39
N ASP A 114 0.18 28.07 -33.55
CA ASP A 114 0.94 28.18 -34.81
C ASP A 114 1.13 29.64 -35.28
N ASN A 115 0.37 30.58 -34.71
CA ASN A 115 0.47 32.01 -35.02
C ASN A 115 1.41 32.76 -34.07
N SER A 116 1.98 32.06 -33.08
CA SER A 116 2.94 32.60 -32.13
C SER A 116 4.33 32.68 -32.75
N ALA A 117 4.91 33.89 -32.76
CA ALA A 117 6.30 34.08 -33.20
C ALA A 117 7.33 33.38 -32.29
N SER A 118 6.99 33.11 -31.02
CA SER A 118 7.84 32.42 -30.06
C SER A 118 7.09 32.10 -28.76
N TYR A 119 7.25 30.88 -28.24
CA TYR A 119 6.71 30.46 -26.92
C TYR A 119 7.57 30.92 -25.74
N ARG A 120 8.68 31.63 -25.97
CA ARG A 120 9.54 32.10 -24.89
C ARG A 120 8.88 33.24 -24.12
N VAL A 121 8.69 33.05 -22.83
CA VAL A 121 8.32 34.14 -21.92
C VAL A 121 9.52 35.07 -21.78
N LYS A 122 9.35 36.36 -22.12
CA LYS A 122 10.42 37.35 -21.94
C LYS A 122 10.79 37.42 -20.46
N SER A 123 12.06 37.15 -20.16
CA SER A 123 12.62 37.38 -18.84
C SER A 123 12.48 38.87 -18.52
N ARG A 124 11.88 39.19 -17.36
CA ARG A 124 11.95 40.56 -16.84
C ARG A 124 13.37 40.75 -16.32
N SER A 125 14.09 41.73 -16.86
CA SER A 125 15.35 42.16 -16.26
C SER A 125 15.03 42.71 -14.88
N VAL A 126 15.47 41.98 -13.86
CA VAL A 126 15.39 42.44 -12.47
C VAL A 126 16.24 43.70 -12.37
N ASP A 127 15.67 44.78 -11.84
CA ASP A 127 16.38 46.05 -11.65
C ASP A 127 17.59 45.82 -10.73
N ARG A 128 18.71 46.49 -11.00
CA ARG A 128 19.96 46.30 -10.24
C ARG A 128 19.76 46.60 -8.76
N ASN A 129 18.82 47.49 -8.42
CA ASN A 129 18.50 47.88 -7.05
C ASN A 129 17.62 46.85 -6.31
N ASN A 130 17.02 45.89 -7.03
CA ASN A 130 16.18 44.84 -6.44
C ASN A 130 16.99 43.81 -5.63
N VAL A 131 18.32 43.82 -5.75
CA VAL A 131 19.23 43.03 -4.90
C VAL A 131 19.49 43.70 -3.55
N GLU A 132 19.28 45.01 -3.46
CA GLU A 132 19.55 45.79 -2.24
C GLU A 132 18.39 45.66 -1.25
N HIS A 133 17.14 45.61 -1.72
CA HIS A 133 15.94 45.44 -0.89
C HIS A 133 15.11 44.26 -1.40
N PRO A 134 15.37 43.04 -0.91
CA PRO A 134 14.77 41.82 -1.44
C PRO A 134 13.31 41.54 -1.00
N TYR A 135 12.69 42.44 -0.23
CA TYR A 135 11.33 42.31 0.29
C TYR A 135 10.56 43.64 0.20
#